data_AF-A0ABD5T2R8-F1
#
_entry.id   AF-A0ABD5T2R8-F1
#
_cell.length_a   1.000
_cell.length_b   1.000
_cell.length_c   1.000
_cell.angle_alpha   90.00
_cell.angle_beta   90.00
_cell.angle_gamma   90.00
#
_symmetry.space_group_name_H-M   'P 1'
#
loop_
_entity.id
_entity.type
_entity.pdbx_description
1 polymer ?
#
loop_
_entity_poly.entity_id
_entity_poly.type
_entity_poly.pdbx_seq_one_letter_code
_entity_poly.pdbx_strand_id
1 'polypeptide(L)'
;ASDRADPDPDGDGAAVVRFLIGGGFFGMMAMLWYVLVLYPTYFGFDPILDIGGVSGTYLFAQVWVFASIVLFYTGYPILRGAYVSLRARQPNMDLLVSLAATSSYAYSTLAMFLGRTDLYFDVTIAVVLVVTAGNHYESRIKRRATGALSDLTTATDREARTESGETVPV
;
A
#
# COMPACT_ATOMS: atom_id res chain seq x y z
N ALA A 1 17.57 35.66 -7.25
CA ALA A 1 16.18 35.23 -7.07
C ALA A 1 16.15 33.73 -7.23
N SER A 2 16.33 32.99 -6.12
CA SER A 2 16.24 31.54 -6.09
C SER A 2 14.77 31.17 -5.91
N ASP A 3 14.24 30.53 -6.94
CA ASP A 3 12.93 29.88 -6.95
C ASP A 3 12.95 28.77 -5.89
N ARG A 4 12.34 29.05 -4.74
CA ARG A 4 12.14 28.06 -3.68
C ARG A 4 11.03 27.14 -4.16
N ALA A 5 11.40 25.93 -4.59
CA ALA A 5 10.45 24.83 -4.68
C ALA A 5 9.99 24.51 -3.26
N ASP A 6 8.88 25.13 -2.83
CA ASP A 6 8.18 24.74 -1.62
C ASP A 6 7.88 23.24 -1.70
N PRO A 7 8.18 22.45 -0.65
CA PRO A 7 7.81 21.05 -0.61
C PRO A 7 6.29 20.97 -0.57
N ASP A 8 5.68 20.65 -1.71
CA ASP A 8 4.23 20.52 -1.89
C ASP A 8 3.62 19.64 -0.78
N PRO A 9 2.93 20.24 0.21
CA PRO A 9 2.41 19.51 1.38
C PRO A 9 1.21 18.63 1.00
N ASP A 10 0.63 18.81 -0.19
CA ASP A 10 -0.60 18.15 -0.60
C ASP A 10 -0.36 16.70 -1.06
N GLY A 11 0.83 16.38 -1.60
CA GLY A 11 1.13 15.07 -2.15
C GLY A 11 1.21 13.94 -1.10
N ASP A 12 1.78 14.23 0.06
CA ASP A 12 1.97 13.24 1.14
C ASP A 12 0.65 12.97 1.89
N GLY A 13 -0.18 14.01 2.04
CA GLY A 13 -1.52 13.90 2.61
C GLY A 13 -2.46 13.08 1.72
N ALA A 14 -2.46 13.33 0.41
CA ALA A 14 -3.28 12.60 -0.55
C ALA A 14 -2.97 11.09 -0.58
N ALA A 15 -1.69 10.70 -0.48
CA ALA A 15 -1.29 9.29 -0.43
C ALA A 15 -1.76 8.59 0.85
N VAL A 16 -1.64 9.26 2.01
CA VAL A 16 -2.14 8.74 3.30
C VAL A 16 -3.65 8.63 3.27
N VAL A 17 -4.36 9.64 2.77
CA VAL A 17 -5.82 9.65 2.65
C VAL A 17 -6.28 8.52 1.72
N ARG A 18 -5.62 8.32 0.58
CA ARG A 18 -5.89 7.20 -0.34
C ARG A 18 -5.67 5.85 0.33
N PHE A 19 -4.60 5.70 1.11
CA PHE A 19 -4.34 4.49 1.90
C PHE A 19 -5.39 4.26 2.98
N LEU A 20 -5.79 5.29 3.71
CA LEU A 20 -6.73 5.19 4.84
C LEU A 20 -8.17 4.92 4.34
N ILE A 21 -8.64 5.70 3.37
CA ILE A 21 -10.00 5.62 2.82
C ILE A 21 -10.13 4.40 1.91
N GLY A 22 -9.12 4.12 1.08
CA GLY A 22 -9.15 2.98 0.17
C GLY A 22 -8.78 1.68 0.85
N GLY A 23 -7.58 1.63 1.41
CA GLY A 23 -7.01 0.40 1.93
C GLY A 23 -7.54 0.05 3.31
N GLY A 24 -7.43 1.00 4.24
CA GLY A 24 -7.84 0.80 5.63
C GLY A 24 -9.33 0.49 5.75
N PHE A 25 -10.19 1.36 5.21
CA PHE A 25 -11.65 1.20 5.33
C PHE A 25 -12.17 -0.03 4.57
N PHE A 26 -11.91 -0.15 3.27
CA PHE A 26 -12.43 -1.30 2.49
C PHE A 26 -11.76 -2.62 2.85
N GLY A 27 -10.45 -2.60 3.16
CA GLY A 27 -9.74 -3.77 3.61
C GLY A 27 -10.26 -4.28 4.95
N MET A 28 -10.48 -3.38 5.92
CA MET A 28 -11.07 -3.75 7.21
C MET A 28 -12.51 -4.22 7.08
N MET A 29 -13.31 -3.56 6.22
CA MET A 29 -14.68 -3.99 5.94
C MET A 29 -14.72 -5.40 5.33
N ALA A 30 -13.91 -5.65 4.30
CA ALA A 30 -13.80 -6.97 3.68
C ALA A 30 -13.32 -8.03 4.67
N MET A 31 -12.31 -7.71 5.48
CA MET A 31 -11.74 -8.67 6.42
C MET A 31 -12.69 -8.98 7.59
N LEU A 32 -13.43 -7.99 8.09
CA LEU A 32 -14.47 -8.23 9.10
C LEU A 32 -15.54 -9.18 8.58
N TRP A 33 -15.94 -8.98 7.32
CA TRP A 33 -16.92 -9.80 6.66
C TRP A 33 -16.42 -11.25 6.44
N TYR A 34 -15.15 -11.40 6.05
CA TYR A 34 -14.44 -12.67 5.92
C TYR A 34 -14.31 -13.43 7.25
N VAL A 35 -13.93 -12.73 8.32
CA VAL A 35 -13.73 -13.30 9.66
C VAL A 35 -15.07 -13.73 10.28
N LEU A 36 -16.15 -12.99 10.07
CA LEU A 36 -17.44 -13.33 10.66
C LEU A 36 -18.14 -14.50 9.96
N VAL A 37 -17.95 -14.67 8.65
CA VAL A 37 -18.71 -15.65 7.86
C VAL A 37 -17.89 -16.86 7.46
N LEU A 38 -16.63 -16.68 7.02
CA LEU A 38 -15.81 -17.80 6.56
C LEU A 38 -15.01 -18.44 7.70
N TYR A 39 -14.47 -17.65 8.64
CA TYR A 39 -13.62 -18.19 9.71
C TYR A 39 -14.29 -19.22 10.63
N PRO A 40 -15.58 -19.07 11.05
CA PRO A 40 -16.24 -20.06 11.87
C PRO A 40 -16.31 -21.45 11.21
N THR A 41 -16.43 -21.48 9.88
CA THR A 41 -16.48 -22.73 9.12
C THR A 41 -15.16 -23.51 9.17
N TYR A 42 -14.01 -22.82 9.25
CA TYR A 42 -12.70 -23.48 9.43
C TYR A 42 -12.56 -24.14 10.81
N PHE A 43 -13.28 -23.65 11.82
CA PHE A 43 -13.30 -24.23 13.18
C PHE A 43 -14.36 -25.33 13.35
N GLY A 44 -15.09 -25.67 12.27
CA GLY A 44 -16.15 -26.67 12.30
C GLY A 44 -17.47 -26.17 12.88
N PHE A 45 -17.67 -24.85 13.01
CA PHE A 45 -18.97 -24.28 13.33
C PHE A 45 -19.84 -24.17 12.08
N ASP A 46 -21.15 -24.38 12.26
CA ASP A 46 -22.12 -24.14 11.18
C ASP A 46 -22.08 -22.66 10.78
N PRO A 47 -21.97 -22.36 9.47
CA PRO A 47 -21.97 -20.99 9.01
C PRO A 47 -23.31 -20.32 9.34
N ILE A 48 -23.23 -19.08 9.83
CA ILE A 48 -24.38 -18.25 10.20
C ILE A 48 -25.28 -17.98 8.98
N LEU A 49 -24.70 -18.00 7.78
CA LEU A 49 -25.37 -17.83 6.50
C LEU A 49 -25.07 -19.02 5.60
N ASP A 50 -26.09 -19.59 4.95
CA ASP A 50 -25.91 -20.72 4.05
C ASP A 50 -24.99 -20.36 2.87
N ILE A 51 -23.75 -20.87 2.92
CA ILE A 51 -22.69 -20.59 1.93
C ILE A 51 -22.89 -21.44 0.66
N GLY A 52 -23.72 -22.49 0.72
CA GLY A 52 -24.00 -23.38 -0.42
C GLY A 52 -25.02 -22.83 -1.42
N GLY A 53 -25.72 -21.73 -1.09
CA GLY A 53 -26.78 -21.14 -1.92
C GLY A 53 -26.42 -19.78 -2.53
N VAL A 54 -27.44 -19.11 -3.07
CA VAL A 54 -27.34 -17.76 -3.69
C VAL A 54 -26.76 -16.72 -2.72
N SER A 55 -26.99 -16.91 -1.42
CA SER A 55 -26.38 -16.12 -0.35
C SER A 55 -24.86 -16.16 -0.43
N GLY A 56 -24.22 -17.34 -0.45
CA GLY A 56 -22.77 -17.46 -0.56
C GLY A 56 -22.19 -16.73 -1.78
N THR A 57 -22.85 -16.80 -2.94
CA THR A 57 -22.42 -16.08 -4.14
C THR A 57 -22.47 -14.55 -3.97
N TYR A 58 -23.51 -14.03 -3.34
CA TYR A 58 -23.65 -12.59 -3.08
C TYR A 58 -22.55 -12.08 -2.13
N LEU A 59 -22.23 -12.89 -1.13
CA LEU A 59 -21.18 -12.64 -0.15
C LEU A 59 -19.79 -12.61 -0.78
N PHE A 60 -19.47 -13.62 -1.61
CA PHE A 60 -18.23 -13.65 -2.36
C PHE A 60 -18.15 -12.49 -3.38
N ALA A 61 -19.26 -12.11 -4.00
CA ALA A 61 -19.30 -10.95 -4.89
C ALA A 61 -19.01 -9.63 -4.17
N GLN A 62 -19.52 -9.42 -2.95
CA GLN A 62 -19.18 -8.24 -2.16
C GLN A 62 -17.70 -8.20 -1.79
N VAL A 63 -17.15 -9.31 -1.31
CA VAL A 63 -15.71 -9.41 -0.98
C VAL A 63 -14.86 -9.17 -2.22
N TRP A 64 -15.26 -9.72 -3.38
CA TRP A 64 -14.58 -9.49 -4.64
C TRP A 64 -14.56 -8.01 -5.04
N VAL A 65 -15.68 -7.30 -4.88
CA VAL A 65 -15.74 -5.84 -5.13
C VAL A 65 -14.81 -5.09 -4.19
N PHE A 66 -14.82 -5.40 -2.90
CA PHE A 66 -13.93 -4.72 -1.94
C PHE A 66 -12.45 -5.04 -2.20
N ALA A 67 -12.12 -6.29 -2.49
CA ALA A 67 -10.76 -6.70 -2.86
C ALA A 67 -10.29 -5.99 -4.13
N SER A 68 -11.17 -5.83 -5.12
CA SER A 68 -10.89 -5.06 -6.34
C SER A 68 -10.59 -3.61 -6.02
N ILE A 69 -11.40 -2.97 -5.17
CA ILE A 69 -11.17 -1.59 -4.75
C ILE A 69 -9.81 -1.48 -4.05
N VAL A 70 -9.50 -2.36 -3.10
CA VAL A 70 -8.20 -2.34 -2.40
C VAL A 70 -7.05 -2.55 -3.38
N LEU A 71 -7.14 -3.52 -4.28
CA LEU A 71 -6.08 -3.83 -5.24
C LEU A 71 -5.85 -2.69 -6.23
N PHE A 72 -6.89 -2.19 -6.88
CA PHE A 72 -6.77 -1.18 -7.95
C PHE A 72 -6.71 0.25 -7.44
N TYR A 73 -7.34 0.57 -6.31
CA TYR A 73 -7.28 1.91 -5.75
C TYR A 73 -6.08 2.06 -4.83
N THR A 74 -5.92 1.22 -3.81
CA THR A 74 -4.81 1.33 -2.84
C THR A 74 -3.51 0.79 -3.42
N GLY A 75 -3.55 -0.37 -4.09
CA GLY A 75 -2.39 -1.00 -4.71
C GLY A 75 -1.92 -0.35 -6.01
N TYR A 76 -2.59 0.70 -6.51
CA TYR A 76 -2.23 1.37 -7.75
C TYR A 76 -0.76 1.79 -7.87
N PRO A 77 -0.12 2.39 -6.83
CA PRO A 77 1.28 2.79 -6.93
C PRO A 77 2.20 1.59 -7.14
N ILE A 78 1.92 0.47 -6.46
CA ILE A 78 2.66 -0.79 -6.55
C ILE A 78 2.47 -1.41 -7.95
N LEU A 79 1.22 -1.47 -8.44
CA LEU A 79 0.89 -1.96 -9.78
C LEU A 79 1.58 -1.12 -10.88
N ARG A 80 1.60 0.20 -10.72
CA ARG A 80 2.29 1.11 -11.64
C ARG A 80 3.81 0.89 -11.63
N GLY A 81 4.41 0.77 -10.44
CA GLY A 81 5.83 0.46 -10.27
C GLY A 81 6.21 -0.86 -10.93
N ALA A 82 5.39 -1.89 -10.72
CA ALA A 82 5.54 -3.19 -11.35
C ALA A 82 5.49 -3.11 -12.88
N TYR A 83 4.49 -2.42 -13.44
CA TYR A 83 4.36 -2.26 -14.90
C TYR A 83 5.59 -1.57 -15.52
N VAL A 84 6.08 -0.52 -14.89
CA VAL A 84 7.28 0.20 -15.34
C VAL A 84 8.51 -0.71 -15.25
N SER A 85 8.71 -1.41 -14.14
CA SER A 85 9.84 -2.32 -13.92
C SER A 85 9.86 -3.48 -14.93
N LEU A 86 8.68 -4.01 -15.27
CA LEU A 86 8.52 -5.08 -16.24
C LEU A 86 8.90 -4.61 -17.64
N ARG A 87 8.44 -3.40 -18.03
CA ARG A 87 8.80 -2.78 -19.31
C ARG A 87 10.29 -2.44 -19.39
N ALA A 88 10.87 -1.99 -18.29
CA ALA A 88 12.31 -1.68 -18.19
C ALA A 88 13.19 -2.94 -18.07
N ARG A 89 12.61 -4.14 -17.91
CA ARG A 89 13.32 -5.41 -17.63
C ARG A 89 14.26 -5.32 -16.41
N GLN A 90 13.91 -4.50 -15.44
CA GLN A 90 14.65 -4.35 -14.19
C GLN A 90 13.75 -4.79 -13.04
N PRO A 91 13.99 -5.95 -12.41
CA PRO A 91 13.18 -6.42 -11.29
C PRO A 91 13.22 -5.42 -10.13
N ASN A 92 12.05 -5.06 -9.60
CA ASN A 92 11.91 -4.18 -8.44
C ASN A 92 11.02 -4.85 -7.38
N MET A 93 11.06 -4.36 -6.14
CA MET A 93 10.18 -4.78 -5.04
C MET A 93 8.71 -4.76 -5.46
N ASP A 94 8.29 -3.69 -6.13
CA ASP A 94 6.90 -3.52 -6.58
C ASP A 94 6.46 -4.62 -7.54
N LEU A 95 7.37 -5.16 -8.36
CA LEU A 95 7.07 -6.24 -9.31
C LEU A 95 6.67 -7.52 -8.59
N LEU A 96 7.47 -7.94 -7.60
CA LEU A 96 7.23 -9.17 -6.84
C LEU A 96 5.92 -9.07 -6.06
N VAL A 97 5.68 -7.93 -5.41
CA VAL A 97 4.46 -7.68 -4.63
C VAL A 97 3.23 -7.67 -5.55
N SER A 98 3.31 -6.95 -6.67
CA SER A 98 2.24 -6.89 -7.65
C SER A 98 1.93 -8.27 -8.22
N LEU A 99 2.95 -9.09 -8.50
CA LEU A 99 2.77 -10.44 -9.01
C LEU A 99 2.06 -11.32 -7.98
N ALA A 100 2.47 -11.27 -6.71
CA ALA A 100 1.85 -12.03 -5.63
C ALA A 100 0.37 -11.65 -5.43
N ALA A 101 0.09 -10.34 -5.32
CA ALA A 101 -1.26 -9.81 -5.15
C ALA A 101 -2.15 -10.15 -6.36
N THR A 102 -1.65 -9.95 -7.59
CA THR A 102 -2.44 -10.22 -8.80
C THR A 102 -2.67 -11.71 -9.00
N SER A 103 -1.69 -12.57 -8.69
CA SER A 103 -1.84 -14.03 -8.80
C SER A 103 -2.86 -14.56 -7.80
N SER A 104 -2.80 -14.09 -6.55
CA SER A 104 -3.78 -14.44 -5.51
C SER A 104 -5.19 -13.97 -5.88
N TYR A 105 -5.33 -12.75 -6.41
CA TYR A 105 -6.60 -12.20 -6.86
C TYR A 105 -7.18 -12.97 -8.06
N ALA A 106 -6.34 -13.29 -9.06
CA ALA A 106 -6.74 -14.03 -10.24
C ALA A 106 -7.17 -15.46 -9.88
N TYR A 107 -6.40 -16.14 -9.01
CA TYR A 107 -6.77 -17.46 -8.49
C TYR A 107 -8.12 -17.43 -7.79
N SER A 108 -8.31 -16.47 -6.87
CA SER A 108 -9.55 -16.34 -6.09
C SER A 108 -10.75 -16.04 -6.98
N THR A 109 -10.56 -15.19 -8.00
CA THR A 109 -11.59 -14.88 -8.99
C THR A 109 -11.99 -16.13 -9.78
N LEU A 110 -11.02 -16.92 -10.24
CA LEU A 110 -11.30 -18.19 -10.94
C LEU A 110 -11.99 -19.20 -10.02
N ALA A 111 -11.50 -19.36 -8.78
CA ALA A 111 -12.09 -20.26 -7.79
C ALA A 111 -13.57 -19.90 -7.51
N MET A 112 -13.87 -18.61 -7.41
CA MET A 112 -15.23 -18.09 -7.25
C MET A 112 -16.13 -18.48 -8.45
N PHE A 113 -15.67 -18.32 -9.69
CA PHE A 113 -16.43 -18.72 -10.88
C PHE A 113 -16.62 -20.24 -10.99
N LEU A 114 -15.69 -21.02 -10.46
CA LEU A 114 -15.77 -22.48 -10.39
C LEU A 114 -16.61 -22.98 -9.20
N GLY A 115 -17.19 -22.08 -8.39
CA GLY A 115 -18.01 -22.44 -7.23
C GLY A 115 -17.20 -23.07 -6.09
N ARG A 116 -15.90 -22.82 -6.03
CA ARG A 116 -15.04 -23.30 -4.93
C ARG A 116 -15.04 -22.29 -3.79
N THR A 117 -15.01 -22.81 -2.56
CA THR A 117 -15.03 -22.01 -1.32
C THR A 117 -13.64 -21.53 -0.88
N ASP A 118 -12.57 -22.06 -1.47
CA ASP A 118 -11.19 -21.65 -1.20
C ASP A 118 -10.85 -20.35 -1.93
N LEU A 119 -11.23 -19.23 -1.32
CA LEU A 119 -10.91 -17.90 -1.79
C LEU A 119 -9.70 -17.36 -1.03
N TYR A 120 -8.86 -16.58 -1.70
CA TYR A 120 -7.65 -15.98 -1.12
C TYR A 120 -7.66 -14.45 -1.29
N PHE A 121 -8.85 -13.85 -1.37
CA PHE A 121 -9.00 -12.39 -1.48
C PHE A 121 -8.42 -11.67 -0.26
N ASP A 122 -8.47 -12.31 0.90
CA ASP A 122 -7.82 -11.86 2.14
C ASP A 122 -6.31 -11.71 1.98
N VAL A 123 -5.64 -12.66 1.31
CA VAL A 123 -4.20 -12.61 1.04
C VAL A 123 -3.85 -11.43 0.14
N THR A 124 -4.64 -11.21 -0.92
CA THR A 124 -4.46 -10.05 -1.81
C THR A 124 -4.57 -8.75 -1.03
N ILE A 125 -5.63 -8.60 -0.22
CA ILE A 125 -5.86 -7.41 0.61
C ILE A 125 -4.71 -7.22 1.60
N ALA A 126 -4.36 -8.25 2.36
CA ALA A 126 -3.32 -8.20 3.37
C ALA A 126 -1.97 -7.77 2.78
N VAL A 127 -1.55 -8.37 1.66
CA VAL A 127 -0.29 -8.02 0.98
C VAL A 127 -0.30 -6.56 0.53
N VAL A 128 -1.36 -6.11 -0.12
CA VAL A 128 -1.46 -4.71 -0.60
C VAL A 128 -1.41 -3.73 0.58
N LEU A 129 -2.13 -4.00 1.67
CA LEU A 129 -2.16 -3.12 2.83
C LEU A 129 -0.82 -3.06 3.56
N VAL A 130 -0.21 -4.21 3.83
CA VAL A 130 1.07 -4.29 4.55
C VAL A 130 2.18 -3.60 3.78
N VAL A 131 2.28 -3.85 2.47
CA VAL A 131 3.33 -3.22 1.64
C VAL A 131 3.08 -1.72 1.48
N THR A 132 1.82 -1.30 1.29
CA THR A 132 1.53 0.14 1.18
C THR A 132 1.84 0.86 2.49
N ALA A 133 1.51 0.26 3.64
CA ALA A 133 1.89 0.80 4.95
C ALA A 133 3.41 0.85 5.12
N GLY A 134 4.12 -0.22 4.76
CA GLY A 134 5.58 -0.31 4.81
C GLY A 134 6.26 0.80 3.99
N ASN A 135 5.81 0.99 2.74
CA ASN A 135 6.30 2.06 1.86
C ASN A 135 6.05 3.45 2.46
N HIS A 136 4.91 3.64 3.12
CA HIS A 136 4.64 4.90 3.83
C HIS A 136 5.65 5.14 4.96
N TYR A 137 5.90 4.14 5.81
CA TYR A 137 6.91 4.22 6.86
C TYR A 137 8.32 4.47 6.31
N GLU A 138 8.70 3.76 5.24
CA GLU A 138 9.99 3.92 4.60
C GLU A 138 10.18 5.35 4.08
N SER A 139 9.17 5.91 3.40
CA SER A 139 9.21 7.30 2.89
C SER A 139 9.39 8.33 4.01
N ARG A 140 8.70 8.13 5.14
CA ARG A 140 8.79 8.99 6.33
C ARG A 140 10.19 8.95 6.94
N ILE A 141 10.79 7.77 7.04
CA ILE A 141 12.14 7.58 7.59
C ILE A 141 13.17 8.24 6.67
N LYS A 142 13.10 7.98 5.36
CA LYS A 142 13.99 8.59 4.37
C LYS A 142 13.94 10.11 4.40
N ARG A 143 12.74 10.71 4.45
CA ARG A 143 12.58 12.17 4.54
C ARG A 143 13.21 12.77 5.80
N ARG A 144 13.07 12.13 6.96
CA ARG A 144 13.72 12.58 8.21
C ARG A 144 15.23 12.53 8.10
N ALA A 145 15.77 11.47 7.51
CA ALA A 145 17.21 11.33 7.31
C ALA A 145 17.75 12.41 6.34
N THR A 146 17.06 12.65 5.22
CA THR A 146 17.43 13.69 4.26
C THR A 146 17.35 15.08 4.88
N GLY A 147 16.31 15.38 5.67
CA GLY A 147 16.20 16.66 6.38
C GLY A 147 17.37 16.91 7.33
N ALA A 148 17.73 15.91 8.15
CA ALA A 148 18.87 16.01 9.05
C ALA A 148 20.21 16.20 8.30
N LEU A 149 20.39 15.55 7.15
CA LEU A 149 21.56 15.76 6.30
C LEU A 149 21.60 17.18 5.71
N SER A 150 20.46 17.70 5.24
CA SER A 150 20.35 19.07 4.74
C SER A 150 20.64 20.12 5.83
N ASP A 151 20.18 19.89 7.06
CA ASP A 151 20.46 20.77 8.19
C ASP A 151 21.96 20.80 8.53
N LEU A 152 22.64 19.66 8.46
CA LEU A 152 24.09 19.57 8.66
C LEU A 152 24.87 20.28 7.55
N THR A 153 24.50 20.08 6.29
CA THR A 153 25.15 20.78 5.16
C THR A 153 25.00 22.30 5.28
N THR A 154 23.81 22.77 5.68
CA THR A 154 23.57 24.20 5.90
C THR A 154 24.35 24.74 7.10
N ALA A 155 24.52 23.93 8.15
CA ALA A 155 25.31 24.32 9.33
C ALA A 155 26.84 24.23 9.12
N THR A 156 27.31 23.58 8.05
CA THR A 156 28.73 23.52 7.65
C THR A 156 29.16 24.70 6.78
N ASP A 157 28.21 25.42 6.18
CA ASP A 157 28.44 26.70 5.47
C ASP A 157 28.69 27.81 6.53
N ARG A 158 29.82 27.71 7.24
CA ARG A 158 30.20 28.59 8.35
C ARG A 158 31.35 29.47 7.95
N GLU A 159 31.08 30.76 7.82
CA GLU A 159 32.09 31.82 7.70
C GLU A 159 33.18 31.66 8.77
N ALA A 160 34.44 31.69 8.34
CA ALA A 160 35.58 31.64 9.24
C ALA A 160 36.01 33.07 9.57
N ARG A 161 36.11 33.38 10.86
CA ARG A 161 36.60 34.68 11.33
C ARG A 161 38.12 34.65 11.44
N THR A 162 38.80 35.46 10.64
CA THR A 162 40.26 35.56 10.66
C THR A 162 40.76 36.44 11.81
N GLU A 163 42.01 36.27 12.24
CA GLU A 163 42.64 37.02 13.34
C GLU A 163 42.69 38.54 13.10
N SER A 164 42.56 38.98 11.83
CA SER A 164 42.47 40.37 11.41
C SER A 164 41.08 41.00 11.65
N GLY A 165 40.10 40.21 12.11
CA GLY A 165 38.73 40.66 12.37
C GLY A 165 37.79 40.61 11.16
N GLU A 166 38.26 40.16 10.01
CA GLU A 166 37.48 40.04 8.77
C GLU A 166 36.81 38.67 8.66
N THR A 167 35.51 38.67 8.38
CA THR A 167 34.68 37.48 8.20
C THR A 167 34.62 37.15 6.72
N VAL A 168 35.14 35.98 6.35
CA VAL A 168 35.20 35.54 4.95
C VAL A 168 34.40 34.23 4.82
N PRO A 169 33.55 34.09 3.78
CA PRO A 169 32.91 32.82 3.48
C PRO A 169 33.98 31.79 3.09
N VAL A 170 33.92 30.59 3.65
CA VAL A 170 34.81 29.46 3.36
C VAL A 170 34.17 28.51 2.36
#